data_AF-A0AA51AYY6-F1
#
_entry.id   AF-A0AA51AYY6-F1
#
_cell.length_a   1.000
_cell.length_b   1.000
_cell.length_c   1.000
_cell.angle_alpha   90.00
_cell.angle_beta   90.00
_cell.angle_gamma   90.00
#
_symmetry.space_group_name_H-M   'P 1'
#
loop_
_entity.id
_entity.type
_entity.pdbx_description
1 polymer ?
#
loop_
_entity_poly.entity_id
_entity_poly.type
_entity_poly.pdbx_seq_one_letter_code
_entity_poly.pdbx_strand_id
1 'polypeptide(L)'
;MKKVGKTDKALKLFQHAFALSPKHADILNHYGEFLEDTKKDVLKADQLYTLALTNYPEHRGALMNRQRTASIVENMDREMLRKIDEKRDALSSIPENNSALRRAKKEAYFQHIYHTVGIEGNTMTLQQTRSILETRVAVSGKSIDEHNEILG
;
A
#
# COMPACT_ATOMS: atom_id res chain seq x y z
N MET A 1 -26.99 -10.10 -17.45
CA MET A 1 -26.38 -8.80 -17.80
C MET A 1 -26.88 -7.59 -16.98
N LYS A 2 -28.15 -7.52 -16.54
CA LYS A 2 -28.68 -6.35 -15.78
C LYS A 2 -28.11 -6.13 -14.35
N LYS A 3 -27.60 -7.17 -13.66
CA LYS A 3 -27.06 -7.05 -12.29
C LYS A 3 -25.68 -6.35 -12.26
N VAL A 4 -24.79 -6.66 -13.20
CA VAL A 4 -23.43 -6.10 -13.27
C VAL A 4 -23.44 -4.58 -13.52
N GLY A 5 -24.31 -4.09 -14.43
CA GLY A 5 -24.43 -2.65 -14.65
C GLY A 5 -25.00 -1.86 -13.46
N LYS A 6 -25.67 -2.53 -12.51
CA LYS A 6 -26.16 -1.90 -11.27
C LYS A 6 -25.08 -1.85 -10.19
N THR A 7 -24.20 -2.85 -10.12
CA THR A 7 -23.10 -2.88 -9.15
C THR A 7 -22.07 -1.78 -9.43
N ASP A 8 -21.73 -1.52 -10.69
CA ASP A 8 -20.75 -0.47 -11.01
C ASP A 8 -21.28 0.94 -10.71
N LYS A 9 -22.59 1.17 -10.92
CA LYS A 9 -23.25 2.41 -10.53
C LYS A 9 -23.29 2.58 -9.01
N ALA A 10 -23.64 1.52 -8.27
CA ALA A 10 -23.65 1.53 -6.82
C ALA A 10 -22.25 1.83 -6.25
N LEU A 11 -21.20 1.23 -6.80
CA LEU A 11 -19.83 1.51 -6.40
C LEU A 11 -19.47 2.98 -6.56
N LYS A 12 -19.82 3.61 -7.69
CA LYS A 12 -19.59 5.04 -7.91
C LYS A 12 -20.35 5.91 -6.91
N LEU A 13 -21.58 5.55 -6.57
CA LEU A 13 -22.37 6.26 -5.57
C LEU A 13 -21.76 6.15 -4.17
N PHE A 14 -21.31 4.96 -3.75
CA PHE A 14 -20.62 4.79 -2.48
C PHE A 14 -19.30 5.57 -2.43
N GLN A 15 -18.50 5.54 -3.50
CA GLN A 15 -17.27 6.32 -3.58
C GLN A 15 -17.54 7.83 -3.50
N HIS A 16 -18.59 8.31 -4.16
CA HIS A 16 -18.99 9.72 -4.09
C HIS A 16 -19.49 10.11 -2.69
N ALA A 17 -20.33 9.28 -2.07
CA ALA A 17 -20.83 9.50 -0.71
C ALA A 17 -19.68 9.52 0.31
N PHE A 18 -18.71 8.60 0.18
CA PHE A 18 -17.49 8.59 1.01
C PHE A 18 -16.64 9.85 0.80
N ALA A 19 -16.49 10.33 -0.43
CA ALA A 19 -15.76 11.57 -0.70
C ALA A 19 -16.42 12.81 -0.08
N LEU A 20 -17.76 12.87 -0.06
CA LEU A 20 -18.52 13.96 0.56
C LEU A 20 -18.56 13.86 2.09
N SER A 21 -18.61 12.65 2.64
CA SER A 21 -18.72 12.42 4.08
C SER A 21 -17.90 11.20 4.53
N PRO A 22 -16.57 11.34 4.65
CA PRO A 22 -15.66 10.21 4.88
C PRO A 22 -15.75 9.59 6.28
N LYS A 23 -16.43 10.26 7.22
CA LYS A 23 -16.57 9.86 8.63
C LYS A 23 -17.97 9.38 9.00
N HIS A 24 -18.90 9.37 8.04
CA HIS A 24 -20.30 9.03 8.31
C HIS A 24 -20.48 7.51 8.43
N ALA A 25 -20.84 7.06 9.63
CA ALA A 25 -20.82 5.64 9.99
C ALA A 25 -21.75 4.76 9.14
N ASP A 26 -22.96 5.23 8.79
CA ASP A 26 -23.90 4.46 7.97
C ASP A 26 -23.39 4.26 6.53
N ILE A 27 -22.77 5.30 5.94
CA ILE A 27 -22.17 5.23 4.59
C ILE A 27 -21.02 4.23 4.60
N LEU A 28 -20.16 4.29 5.61
CA LEU A 28 -19.04 3.38 5.78
C LEU A 28 -19.51 1.93 5.97
N ASN A 29 -20.52 1.70 6.83
CA ASN A 29 -21.09 0.39 7.07
C ASN A 29 -21.72 -0.20 5.79
N HIS A 30 -22.62 0.53 5.15
CA HIS A 30 -23.27 0.03 3.93
C HIS A 30 -22.31 -0.12 2.76
N TYR A 31 -21.26 0.70 2.69
CA TYR A 31 -20.23 0.53 1.69
C TYR A 31 -19.42 -0.76 1.95
N GLY A 32 -19.09 -1.06 3.22
CA GLY A 32 -18.47 -2.32 3.61
C GLY A 32 -19.32 -3.53 3.20
N GLU A 33 -20.61 -3.52 3.54
CA GLU A 33 -21.56 -4.61 3.22
C GLU A 33 -21.62 -4.84 1.71
N PHE A 34 -21.68 -3.75 0.93
CA PHE A 34 -21.66 -3.82 -0.52
C PHE A 34 -20.38 -4.45 -1.09
N LEU A 35 -19.21 -4.18 -0.50
CA LEU A 35 -17.94 -4.75 -0.95
C LEU A 35 -17.84 -6.25 -0.64
N GLU A 36 -18.34 -6.68 0.52
CA GLU A 36 -18.40 -8.11 0.86
C GLU A 36 -19.30 -8.87 -0.13
N ASP A 37 -20.51 -8.37 -0.37
CA ASP A 37 -21.51 -9.06 -1.19
C ASP A 37 -21.13 -9.12 -2.67
N THR A 38 -20.60 -8.01 -3.22
CA THR A 38 -20.43 -7.88 -4.67
C THR A 38 -19.01 -8.12 -5.15
N LYS A 39 -18.00 -7.78 -4.34
CA LYS A 39 -16.58 -7.88 -4.70
C LYS A 39 -15.85 -8.96 -3.92
N LYS A 40 -16.46 -9.52 -2.86
CA LYS A 40 -15.81 -10.45 -1.93
C LYS A 40 -14.52 -9.88 -1.33
N ASP A 41 -14.47 -8.55 -1.21
CA ASP A 41 -13.32 -7.82 -0.67
C ASP A 41 -13.51 -7.59 0.84
N VAL A 42 -13.28 -8.65 1.60
CA VAL A 42 -13.48 -8.67 3.05
C VAL A 42 -12.49 -7.75 3.77
N LEU A 43 -11.25 -7.64 3.26
CA LEU A 43 -10.23 -6.76 3.83
C LEU A 43 -10.68 -5.30 3.79
N LYS A 44 -11.15 -4.84 2.63
CA LYS A 44 -11.60 -3.45 2.49
C LYS A 44 -12.90 -3.18 3.24
N ALA A 45 -13.78 -4.16 3.35
CA ALA A 45 -14.98 -4.04 4.17
C ALA A 45 -14.64 -3.90 5.66
N ASP A 46 -13.75 -4.73 6.20
CA ASP A 46 -13.30 -4.65 7.59
C ASP A 46 -12.66 -3.30 7.92
N GLN A 47 -11.87 -2.75 6.99
CA GLN A 47 -11.32 -1.39 7.11
C GLN A 47 -12.42 -0.34 7.22
N LEU A 48 -13.49 -0.44 6.42
CA LEU A 48 -14.61 0.49 6.47
C LEU A 48 -15.41 0.36 7.77
N TYR A 49 -15.65 -0.85 8.27
CA TYR A 49 -16.30 -1.05 9.57
C TYR A 49 -15.44 -0.53 10.72
N THR A 50 -14.14 -0.77 10.69
CA THR A 50 -13.20 -0.24 11.68
C THR A 50 -13.21 1.29 11.65
N LEU A 51 -13.18 1.91 10.46
CA LEU A 51 -13.28 3.36 10.32
C LEU A 51 -14.63 3.90 10.83
N ALA A 52 -15.74 3.19 10.59
CA ALA A 52 -17.06 3.57 11.11
C ALA A 52 -17.04 3.59 12.64
N LEU A 53 -16.47 2.57 13.28
CA LEU A 53 -16.39 2.45 14.74
C LEU A 53 -15.38 3.41 15.38
N THR A 54 -14.32 3.79 14.68
CA THR A 54 -13.41 4.86 15.15
C THR A 54 -14.13 6.20 15.24
N ASN A 55 -15.09 6.48 14.34
CA ASN A 55 -15.85 7.73 14.35
C ASN A 55 -17.13 7.65 15.20
N TYR A 56 -17.78 6.47 15.25
CA TYR A 56 -18.99 6.22 16.04
C TYR A 56 -18.92 4.82 16.68
N PRO A 57 -18.35 4.69 17.89
CA PRO A 57 -18.09 3.40 18.53
C PRO A 57 -19.34 2.53 18.80
N GLU A 58 -20.48 3.17 19.04
CA GLU A 58 -21.75 2.50 19.35
C GLU A 58 -22.54 2.06 18.09
N HIS A 59 -21.92 2.13 16.91
CA HIS A 59 -22.58 1.75 15.66
C HIS A 59 -22.86 0.23 15.61
N ARG A 60 -24.09 -0.17 15.92
CA ARG A 60 -24.48 -1.59 16.03
C ARG A 60 -24.20 -2.43 14.77
N GLY A 61 -24.49 -1.90 13.59
CA GLY A 61 -24.24 -2.61 12.31
C GLY A 61 -22.75 -2.91 12.11
N ALA A 62 -21.92 -1.86 12.10
CA ALA A 62 -20.47 -1.96 12.03
C ALA A 62 -19.84 -2.83 13.13
N LEU A 63 -20.36 -2.83 14.37
CA LEU A 63 -19.89 -3.73 15.44
C LEU A 63 -20.08 -5.20 15.05
N MET A 64 -21.29 -5.57 14.63
CA MET A 64 -21.62 -6.95 14.23
C MET A 64 -20.83 -7.38 13.00
N ASN A 65 -20.74 -6.49 12.00
CA ASN A 65 -20.00 -6.76 10.77
C ASN A 65 -18.50 -6.92 11.04
N ARG A 66 -17.89 -6.02 11.80
CA ARG A 66 -16.48 -6.11 12.19
C ARG A 66 -16.18 -7.37 12.99
N GLN A 67 -17.05 -7.74 13.94
CA GLN A 67 -16.85 -8.97 14.71
C GLN A 67 -16.79 -10.21 13.80
N ARG A 68 -17.60 -10.23 12.73
CA ARG A 68 -17.61 -11.31 11.75
C ARG A 68 -16.39 -11.28 10.83
N THR A 69 -15.95 -10.11 10.39
CA THR A 69 -14.83 -9.97 9.44
C THR A 69 -13.46 -10.07 10.10
N ALA A 70 -13.33 -9.70 11.37
CA ALA A 70 -12.04 -9.63 12.08
C ALA A 70 -11.24 -10.94 12.04
N SER A 71 -11.87 -12.08 12.32
CA SER A 71 -11.18 -13.38 12.31
C SER A 71 -10.76 -13.81 10.89
N ILE A 72 -11.52 -13.42 9.88
CA ILE A 72 -11.20 -13.68 8.47
C ILE A 72 -9.97 -12.86 8.08
N VAL A 73 -9.99 -11.57 8.38
CA VAL A 73 -8.87 -10.66 8.09
C VAL A 73 -7.61 -11.07 8.84
N GLU A 74 -7.70 -11.42 10.12
CA GLU A 74 -6.54 -11.89 10.89
C GLU A 74 -5.89 -13.14 10.25
N ASN A 75 -6.71 -14.09 9.80
CA ASN A 75 -6.21 -15.28 9.11
C ASN A 75 -5.58 -14.92 7.75
N MET A 76 -6.17 -13.99 7.00
CA MET A 76 -5.61 -13.49 5.73
C MET A 76 -4.25 -12.82 5.94
N ASP A 77 -4.14 -11.98 6.97
CA ASP A 77 -2.90 -11.27 7.32
C ASP A 77 -1.82 -12.26 7.76
N ARG A 78 -2.17 -13.23 8.59
CA ARG A 78 -1.26 -14.31 9.02
C ARG A 78 -0.72 -15.10 7.83
N GLU A 79 -1.59 -15.45 6.89
CA GLU A 79 -1.19 -16.16 5.67
C GLU A 79 -0.31 -15.29 4.76
N MET A 80 -0.57 -13.99 4.69
CA MET A 80 0.26 -13.04 3.95
C MET A 80 1.67 -12.94 4.56
N LEU A 81 1.76 -12.81 5.88
CA LEU A 81 3.04 -12.77 6.60
C LEU A 81 3.82 -14.08 6.41
N ARG A 82 3.15 -15.23 6.48
CA ARG A 82 3.76 -16.54 6.22
C ARG A 82 4.41 -16.60 4.83
N LYS A 83 3.71 -16.10 3.79
CA LYS A 83 4.26 -16.04 2.42
C LYS A 83 5.46 -15.08 2.31
N ILE A 84 5.48 -14.00 3.10
CA ILE A 84 6.62 -13.08 3.14
C ILE A 84 7.82 -13.78 3.79
N ASP A 85 7.61 -14.51 4.89
CA ASP A 85 8.65 -15.29 5.56
C ASP A 85 9.24 -16.35 4.62
N GLU A 86 8.40 -17.10 3.90
CA GLU A 86 8.86 -18.08 2.91
C GLU A 86 9.75 -17.45 1.83
N LYS A 87 9.35 -16.28 1.31
CA LYS A 87 10.14 -15.55 0.30
C LYS A 87 11.44 -15.01 0.88
N ARG A 88 11.43 -14.52 2.11
CA ARG A 88 12.63 -14.06 2.83
C ARG A 88 13.60 -15.23 2.99
N ASP A 89 13.13 -16.38 3.44
CA ASP A 89 13.98 -17.54 3.71
C ASP A 89 14.56 -18.11 2.42
N ALA A 90 13.76 -18.16 1.35
CA ALA A 90 14.24 -18.49 0.01
C ALA A 90 15.35 -17.54 -0.45
N LEU A 91 15.18 -16.23 -0.29
CA LEU A 91 16.21 -15.24 -0.63
C LEU A 91 17.48 -15.42 0.22
N SER A 92 17.33 -15.63 1.54
CA SER A 92 18.45 -15.84 2.48
C SER A 92 19.24 -17.11 2.20
N SER A 93 18.62 -18.12 1.59
CA SER A 93 19.31 -19.36 1.18
C SER A 93 20.25 -19.19 -0.01
N ILE A 94 20.16 -18.08 -0.76
CA ILE A 94 20.99 -17.84 -1.93
C ILE A 94 22.43 -17.53 -1.47
N PRO A 95 23.45 -18.23 -2.00
CA PRO A 95 24.85 -17.97 -1.63
C PRO A 95 25.29 -16.51 -1.91
N GLU A 96 26.03 -15.92 -0.98
CA GLU A 96 26.52 -14.53 -1.08
C GLU A 96 27.47 -14.27 -2.26
N ASN A 97 28.16 -15.31 -2.73
CA ASN A 97 29.02 -15.22 -3.91
C ASN A 97 28.26 -15.25 -5.24
N ASN A 98 26.93 -15.42 -5.22
CA ASN A 98 26.10 -15.43 -6.42
C ASN A 98 26.17 -14.06 -7.13
N SER A 99 26.64 -14.06 -8.38
CA SER A 99 26.85 -12.83 -9.16
C SER A 99 25.55 -12.07 -9.45
N ALA A 100 24.44 -12.78 -9.65
CA ALA A 100 23.13 -12.18 -9.85
C ALA A 100 22.62 -11.51 -8.56
N LEU A 101 22.80 -12.17 -7.39
CA LEU A 101 22.45 -11.58 -6.09
C LEU A 101 23.27 -10.32 -5.82
N ARG A 102 24.59 -10.35 -6.06
CA ARG A 102 25.46 -9.18 -5.90
C ARG A 102 25.01 -8.01 -6.79
N ARG A 103 24.66 -8.30 -8.05
CA ARG A 103 24.12 -7.28 -8.98
C ARG A 103 22.79 -6.73 -8.47
N ALA A 104 21.87 -7.59 -8.05
CA ALA A 104 20.56 -7.18 -7.54
C ALA A 104 20.69 -6.33 -6.26
N LYS A 105 21.57 -6.69 -5.32
CA LYS A 105 21.86 -5.89 -4.12
C LYS A 105 22.37 -4.49 -4.47
N LYS A 106 23.31 -4.38 -5.43
CA LYS A 106 23.80 -3.09 -5.92
C LYS A 106 22.66 -2.24 -6.52
N GLU A 107 21.77 -2.85 -7.31
CA GLU A 107 20.64 -2.10 -7.88
C GLU A 107 19.59 -1.70 -6.85
N ALA A 108 19.28 -2.59 -5.90
CA ALA A 108 18.38 -2.28 -4.80
C ALA A 108 18.88 -1.09 -3.97
N TYR A 109 20.20 -0.95 -3.78
CA TYR A 109 20.80 0.20 -3.10
C TYR A 109 20.48 1.53 -3.79
N PHE A 110 20.68 1.61 -5.12
CA PHE A 110 20.35 2.83 -5.86
C PHE A 110 18.85 3.13 -5.90
N GLN A 111 18.02 2.09 -6.08
CA GLN A 111 16.57 2.24 -6.06
C GLN A 111 16.07 2.72 -4.70
N HIS A 112 16.63 2.20 -3.61
CA HIS A 112 16.27 2.60 -2.25
C HIS A 112 16.53 4.10 -2.03
N ILE A 113 17.74 4.57 -2.36
CA ILE A 113 18.08 5.99 -2.22
C ILE A 113 17.17 6.85 -3.11
N TYR A 114 17.03 6.49 -4.39
CA TYR A 114 16.15 7.22 -5.32
C TYR A 114 14.71 7.34 -4.80
N HIS A 115 14.13 6.23 -4.33
CA HIS A 115 12.75 6.24 -3.84
C HIS A 115 12.59 7.01 -2.53
N THR A 116 13.54 6.89 -1.58
CA THR A 116 13.42 7.58 -0.28
C THR A 116 13.51 9.10 -0.44
N VAL A 117 14.49 9.61 -1.19
CA VAL A 117 14.62 11.06 -1.42
C VAL A 117 13.49 11.56 -2.34
N GLY A 118 13.01 10.74 -3.27
CA GLY A 118 11.88 11.06 -4.13
C GLY A 118 10.57 11.24 -3.37
N ILE A 119 10.34 10.47 -2.29
CA ILE A 119 9.19 10.66 -1.39
C ILE A 119 9.25 12.03 -0.69
N GLU A 120 10.46 12.50 -0.38
CA GLU A 120 10.71 13.80 0.25
C GLU A 120 10.68 14.97 -0.75
N GLY A 121 10.53 14.68 -2.05
CA GLY A 121 10.35 15.68 -3.10
C GLY A 121 11.58 15.94 -3.97
N ASN A 122 12.65 15.17 -3.79
CA ASN A 122 13.83 15.26 -4.65
C ASN A 122 13.46 14.91 -6.10
N THR A 123 13.93 15.73 -7.04
CA THR A 123 13.52 15.69 -8.45
C THR A 123 14.52 14.95 -9.34
N MET A 124 15.57 14.36 -8.77
CA MET A 124 16.56 13.61 -9.53
C MET A 124 15.97 12.30 -10.03
N THR A 125 16.32 11.96 -11.27
CA THR A 125 15.98 10.65 -11.84
C THR A 125 16.87 9.57 -11.25
N LEU A 126 16.41 8.31 -11.29
CA LEU A 126 17.21 7.16 -10.89
C LEU A 126 18.60 7.11 -11.57
N GLN A 127 18.69 7.48 -12.86
CA GLN A 127 19.96 7.50 -13.59
C GLN A 127 20.90 8.60 -13.06
N GLN A 128 20.36 9.77 -12.69
CA GLN A 128 21.12 10.86 -12.06
C GLN A 128 21.59 10.46 -10.65
N THR A 129 20.69 9.92 -9.83
CA THR A 129 21.02 9.37 -8.49
C THR A 129 22.13 8.33 -8.58
N ARG A 130 22.02 7.38 -9.52
CA ARG A 130 23.07 6.39 -9.79
C ARG A 130 24.39 7.06 -10.18
N SER A 131 24.36 7.99 -11.13
CA SER A 131 25.57 8.69 -11.59
C SER A 131 26.27 9.40 -10.43
N ILE A 132 25.54 10.06 -9.55
CA ILE A 132 26.09 10.75 -8.37
C ILE A 132 26.76 9.76 -7.42
N LEU A 133 26.09 8.65 -7.11
CA LEU A 133 26.61 7.64 -6.18
C LEU A 133 27.83 6.89 -6.75
N GLU A 134 27.88 6.67 -8.06
CA GLU A 134 28.99 5.96 -8.72
C GLU A 134 30.19 6.85 -9.01
N THR A 135 29.96 8.09 -9.48
CA THR A 135 31.02 8.95 -10.01
C THR A 135 31.38 10.12 -9.10
N ARG A 136 30.50 10.46 -8.15
CA ARG A 136 30.58 11.70 -7.34
C ARG A 136 30.61 12.99 -8.18
N VAL A 137 30.17 12.93 -9.44
CA VAL A 137 30.06 14.09 -10.33
C VAL A 137 28.68 14.74 -10.18
N ALA A 138 28.68 16.06 -10.09
CA ALA A 138 27.45 16.84 -10.02
C ALA A 138 26.68 16.82 -11.36
N VAL A 139 25.35 16.78 -11.24
CA VAL A 139 24.41 16.85 -12.35
C VAL A 139 24.06 18.32 -12.61
N SER A 140 24.37 18.79 -13.81
CA SER A 140 24.08 20.16 -14.22
C SER A 140 22.58 20.48 -14.16
N GLY A 141 22.23 21.65 -13.64
CA GLY A 141 20.85 22.13 -13.54
C GLY A 141 20.03 21.54 -12.39
N LYS A 142 20.66 20.83 -11.45
CA LYS A 142 20.04 20.31 -10.22
C LYS A 142 20.56 21.03 -8.99
N SER A 143 19.75 21.06 -7.92
CA SER A 143 20.13 21.74 -6.67
C SER A 143 21.28 21.00 -5.99
N ILE A 144 22.18 21.72 -5.33
CA ILE A 144 23.25 21.12 -4.50
C ILE A 144 22.63 20.39 -3.31
N ASP A 145 21.53 20.89 -2.75
CA ASP A 145 20.84 20.24 -1.64
C ASP A 145 20.33 18.84 -2.04
N GLU A 146 19.75 18.71 -3.25
CA GLU A 146 19.31 17.42 -3.77
C GLU A 146 20.48 16.43 -3.97
N HIS A 147 21.70 16.92 -4.24
CA HIS A 147 22.89 16.06 -4.30
C HIS A 147 23.32 15.63 -2.90
N ASN A 148 23.28 16.54 -1.93
CA ASN A 148 23.66 16.26 -0.55
C ASN A 148 22.69 15.27 0.10
N GLU A 149 21.39 15.34 -0.20
CA GLU A 149 20.39 14.35 0.24
C GLU A 149 20.69 12.95 -0.30
N ILE A 150 21.18 12.84 -1.55
CA ILE A 150 21.53 11.53 -2.14
C ILE A 150 22.82 10.97 -1.55
N LEU A 151 23.74 11.84 -1.14
CA LEU A 151 25.07 11.46 -0.66
C LEU A 151 25.15 11.25 0.86
N GLY A 152 24.26 11.89 1.62
CA GLY A 152 24.12 11.77 3.07
C GLY A 152 23.43 10.49 3.48
#